data_AF-A0A0K8NWL1-F1
#
_entry.id   AF-A0A0K8NWL1-F1
#
_cell.length_a   1.000
_cell.length_b   1.000
_cell.length_c   1.000
_cell.angle_alpha   90.00
_cell.angle_beta   90.00
_cell.angle_gamma   90.00
#
_symmetry.space_group_name_H-M   'P 1'
#
loop_
_entity.id
_entity.type
_entity.pdbx_description
1 polymer ?
#
loop_
_entity_poly.entity_id
_entity_poly.type
_entity_poly.pdbx_seq_one_letter_code
_entity_poly.pdbx_strand_id
1 'polypeptide(L)'
;MGEAQVPRRRALAMLIAGVVGATVARTAFAQASTSEAPARWTVPPGRWTLDFPQDMQRLDFRGEIDADGGASDGGAMLYPAPSFAGFLVGVLAHAAFVEGSKSARRDQAQAEAQRALQPLAPTLEALSPGALAEATRPLLPLGEAPDWRVEAAPVFVFSRDLRSLSVESHLLLRRAGAPEVVARTAVRATAPPQPAELVAGGWNGDEGAVLRRTAARLLAQAVGTGVRSLGGEWQPGGPQRTVRYPYGGGERIDRVQVLEVRCEDAIVRHLRGDLMVIPWRDPARAGTCAAAPGS
;
A
#
# COMPACT_ATOMS: atom_id res chain seq x y z
N MET A 1 -58.86 50.51 14.06
CA MET A 1 -58.32 50.08 15.36
C MET A 1 -57.24 49.06 15.08
N GLY A 2 -55.98 49.45 15.29
CA GLY A 2 -54.80 48.67 14.91
C GLY A 2 -54.41 47.69 16.00
N GLU A 3 -54.25 46.43 15.64
CA GLU A 3 -53.74 45.38 16.51
C GLU A 3 -52.28 45.12 16.14
N ALA A 4 -51.38 45.40 17.08
CA ALA A 4 -49.94 45.27 16.93
C ALA A 4 -49.51 43.81 17.06
N GLN A 5 -48.85 43.27 16.03
CA GLN A 5 -48.21 41.95 16.08
C GLN A 5 -46.82 42.04 16.72
N VAL A 6 -46.63 41.30 17.81
CA VAL A 6 -45.35 41.11 18.51
C VAL A 6 -44.57 39.95 17.87
N PRO A 7 -43.26 40.09 17.57
CA PRO A 7 -42.47 38.98 17.06
C PRO A 7 -41.97 38.07 18.19
N ARG A 8 -42.41 36.80 18.18
CA ARG A 8 -41.85 35.74 19.01
C ARG A 8 -40.52 35.24 18.43
N ARG A 9 -39.41 35.66 19.03
CA ARG A 9 -38.10 35.04 18.84
C ARG A 9 -38.09 33.65 19.48
N ARG A 10 -38.08 32.59 18.68
CA ARG A 10 -37.76 31.24 19.14
C ARG A 10 -36.24 31.08 19.10
N ALA A 11 -35.61 31.04 20.26
CA ALA A 11 -34.22 30.63 20.44
C ALA A 11 -34.11 29.12 20.21
N LEU A 12 -33.38 28.71 19.19
CA LEU A 12 -33.01 27.33 18.93
C LEU A 12 -31.71 27.04 19.70
N ALA A 13 -31.84 26.43 20.88
CA ALA A 13 -30.70 25.84 21.57
C ALA A 13 -30.43 24.46 20.95
N MET A 14 -29.50 24.40 20.01
CA MET A 14 -28.97 23.12 19.52
C MET A 14 -27.97 22.56 20.53
N LEU A 15 -28.39 21.48 21.19
CA LEU A 15 -27.57 20.56 21.95
C LEU A 15 -26.57 19.88 21.01
N ILE A 16 -25.28 20.22 21.14
CA ILE A 16 -24.18 19.47 20.55
C ILE A 16 -23.93 18.27 21.46
N ALA A 17 -24.61 17.15 21.18
CA ALA A 17 -24.36 15.88 21.83
C ALA A 17 -23.17 15.17 21.16
N GLY A 18 -22.29 14.62 21.99
CA GLY A 18 -20.93 14.22 21.65
C GLY A 18 -20.82 13.09 20.62
N VAL A 19 -19.84 13.24 19.74
CA VAL A 19 -19.19 12.14 19.02
C VAL A 19 -17.82 11.95 19.68
N VAL A 20 -17.80 11.18 20.77
CA VAL A 20 -16.58 10.62 21.34
C VAL A 20 -16.72 9.12 21.21
N GLY A 21 -16.20 8.56 20.13
CA GLY A 21 -16.26 7.13 19.88
C GLY A 21 -15.35 6.72 18.72
N ALA A 22 -14.49 5.75 19.00
CA ALA A 22 -13.59 5.04 18.08
C ALA A 22 -12.25 5.71 17.69
N THR A 23 -11.37 5.90 18.68
CA THR A 23 -9.92 6.14 18.44
C THR A 23 -9.02 5.16 19.19
N VAL A 24 -9.46 3.91 19.39
CA VAL A 24 -8.71 2.90 20.17
C VAL A 24 -8.55 1.61 19.38
N ALA A 25 -7.80 1.62 18.27
CA ALA A 25 -7.37 0.38 17.60
C ALA A 25 -6.14 0.49 16.69
N ARG A 26 -5.39 1.60 16.67
CA ARG A 26 -4.22 1.77 15.77
C ARG A 26 -2.86 1.81 16.46
N THR A 27 -2.80 1.63 17.77
CA THR A 27 -1.57 1.76 18.58
C THR A 27 -0.69 0.50 18.66
N ALA A 28 -1.07 -0.61 18.02
CA ALA A 28 -0.30 -1.87 18.15
C ALA A 28 0.96 -1.98 17.27
N PHE A 29 1.25 -1.01 16.39
CA PHE A 29 2.40 -1.10 15.46
C PHE A 29 3.67 -0.36 15.92
N ALA A 30 3.65 0.34 17.06
CA ALA A 30 4.69 1.32 17.42
C ALA A 30 5.71 0.88 18.49
N GLN A 31 5.78 -0.40 18.88
CA GLN A 31 6.77 -0.83 19.88
C GLN A 31 8.09 -1.34 19.27
N ALA A 32 9.11 -0.50 19.48
CA ALA A 32 10.54 -0.72 19.69
C ALA A 32 11.19 -1.99 19.11
N SER A 33 11.98 -1.76 18.06
CA SER A 33 13.00 -2.67 17.52
C SER A 33 14.26 -2.64 18.38
N THR A 34 14.35 -3.51 19.39
CA THR A 34 15.66 -4.03 19.81
C THR A 34 16.18 -4.94 18.71
N SER A 35 17.33 -4.55 18.14
CA SER A 35 18.00 -5.20 17.01
C SER A 35 18.64 -6.53 17.42
N GLU A 36 17.83 -7.50 17.82
CA GLU A 36 18.23 -8.90 17.73
C GLU A 36 18.13 -9.30 16.25
N ALA A 37 19.16 -9.93 15.70
CA ALA A 37 19.13 -10.39 14.32
C ALA A 37 17.87 -11.26 14.15
N PRO A 38 16.94 -10.92 13.25
CA PRO A 38 15.66 -11.60 13.19
C PRO A 38 15.91 -13.08 12.99
N ALA A 39 15.30 -13.90 13.85
CA ALA A 39 15.32 -15.35 13.70
C ALA A 39 14.93 -15.69 12.25
N ARG A 40 15.80 -16.40 11.55
CA ARG A 40 15.53 -16.82 10.17
C ARG A 40 14.50 -17.94 10.22
N TRP A 41 13.30 -17.67 9.73
CA TRP A 41 12.25 -18.68 9.60
C TRP A 41 12.41 -19.38 8.26
N THR A 42 12.34 -20.71 8.25
CA THR A 42 12.21 -21.43 6.97
C THR A 42 10.72 -21.56 6.68
N VAL A 43 10.25 -20.90 5.61
CA VAL A 43 8.88 -21.03 5.09
C VAL A 43 8.96 -21.82 3.78
N PRO A 44 8.78 -23.15 3.81
CA PRO A 44 8.88 -23.94 2.60
C PRO A 44 7.80 -23.57 1.58
N PRO A 45 8.10 -23.60 0.27
CA PRO A 45 7.07 -23.51 -0.77
C PRO A 45 5.99 -24.57 -0.54
N GLY A 46 4.72 -24.22 -0.75
CA GLY A 46 3.61 -25.17 -0.56
C GLY A 46 3.34 -25.57 0.88
N ARG A 47 3.88 -24.86 1.89
CA ARG A 47 3.62 -25.10 3.32
C ARG A 47 3.02 -23.88 4.03
N TRP A 48 2.35 -23.01 3.27
CA TRP A 48 1.72 -21.81 3.81
C TRP A 48 0.40 -21.49 3.09
N THR A 49 -0.48 -20.76 3.78
CA THR A 49 -1.72 -20.19 3.23
C THR A 49 -1.68 -18.67 3.19
N LEU A 50 -2.42 -18.09 2.25
CA LEU A 50 -2.71 -16.66 2.19
C LEU A 50 -4.03 -16.38 2.88
N ASP A 51 -4.03 -15.42 3.80
CA ASP A 51 -5.23 -14.89 4.46
C ASP A 51 -5.23 -13.36 4.40
N PHE A 52 -6.41 -12.76 4.60
CA PHE A 52 -6.58 -11.33 4.81
C PHE A 52 -6.98 -11.04 6.27
N PRO A 53 -6.75 -9.82 6.79
CA PRO A 53 -7.30 -9.40 8.08
C PRO A 53 -8.81 -9.66 8.15
N GLN A 54 -9.30 -10.17 9.28
CA GLN A 54 -10.71 -10.56 9.43
C GLN A 54 -11.68 -9.37 9.35
N ASP A 55 -11.19 -8.16 9.65
CA ASP A 55 -11.91 -6.89 9.55
C ASP A 55 -11.83 -6.27 8.15
N MET A 56 -11.07 -6.87 7.22
CA MET A 56 -10.99 -6.41 5.83
C MET A 56 -12.26 -6.77 5.06
N GLN A 57 -13.24 -5.88 5.12
CA GLN A 57 -14.50 -6.02 4.38
C GLN A 57 -14.39 -5.58 2.91
N ARG A 58 -13.42 -4.71 2.59
CA ARG A 58 -13.19 -4.14 1.26
C ARG A 58 -11.71 -3.94 1.02
N LEU A 59 -11.31 -3.99 -0.25
CA LEU A 59 -9.96 -3.60 -0.66
C LEU A 59 -9.84 -2.07 -0.66
N ASP A 60 -8.67 -1.57 -0.27
CA ASP A 60 -8.36 -0.14 -0.28
C ASP A 60 -7.72 0.24 -1.62
N PHE A 61 -8.37 1.14 -2.35
CA PHE A 61 -7.89 1.69 -3.62
C PHE A 61 -7.73 3.21 -3.51
N ARG A 62 -6.52 3.68 -3.80
CA ARG A 62 -6.14 5.08 -3.67
C ARG A 62 -5.57 5.63 -4.97
N GLY A 63 -5.85 6.90 -5.24
CA GLY A 63 -5.07 7.66 -6.21
C GLY A 63 -3.76 8.13 -5.57
N GLU A 64 -2.68 8.14 -6.35
CA GLU A 64 -1.39 8.67 -5.92
C GLU A 64 -1.41 10.20 -5.83
N ILE A 65 -0.83 10.71 -4.74
CA ILE A 65 -0.56 12.13 -4.57
C ILE A 65 0.81 12.46 -5.16
N ASP A 66 0.91 13.47 -6.04
CA ASP A 66 2.24 13.98 -6.43
C ASP A 66 2.88 14.56 -5.19
N ALA A 67 4.08 14.07 -4.95
CA ALA A 67 5.00 14.71 -4.06
C ALA A 67 5.85 15.66 -4.87
N ASP A 68 5.24 16.76 -5.27
CA ASP A 68 5.95 17.89 -5.83
C ASP A 68 6.97 18.36 -4.77
N GLY A 69 8.20 17.88 -4.90
CA GLY A 69 9.30 18.15 -3.96
C GLY A 69 9.91 16.91 -3.32
N GLY A 70 10.42 15.97 -4.12
CA GLY A 70 11.58 15.13 -3.78
C GLY A 70 11.67 14.62 -2.34
N ALA A 71 10.58 14.07 -1.80
CA ALA A 71 10.52 13.22 -0.60
C ALA A 71 9.05 12.98 -0.20
N SER A 72 8.21 12.37 -1.04
CA SER A 72 7.15 11.52 -0.48
C SER A 72 7.69 10.13 -0.29
N ASP A 73 7.77 9.74 0.96
CA ASP A 73 6.84 8.74 1.46
C ASP A 73 6.95 8.86 2.97
N GLY A 74 6.35 9.92 3.48
CA GLY A 74 6.46 10.34 4.87
C GLY A 74 5.20 9.97 5.63
N GLY A 75 5.10 8.69 6.02
CA GLY A 75 4.43 8.34 7.27
C GLY A 75 5.09 9.16 8.38
N ALA A 76 4.38 10.17 8.87
CA ALA A 76 4.81 10.95 10.01
C ALA A 76 4.71 10.04 11.25
N MET A 77 5.79 9.34 11.60
CA MET A 77 5.96 8.80 12.96
C MET A 77 6.62 9.89 13.81
N LEU A 78 5.82 10.63 14.56
CA LEU A 78 6.28 11.52 15.61
C LEU A 78 6.68 10.70 16.84
N TYR A 79 7.93 10.85 17.28
CA TYR A 79 8.42 10.37 18.58
C TYR A 79 8.24 11.46 19.64
N PRO A 80 7.70 11.14 20.83
CA PRO A 80 7.98 11.93 22.02
C PRO A 80 9.19 11.32 22.78
N ALA A 81 10.30 12.05 22.79
CA ALA A 81 11.35 11.91 23.81
C ALA A 81 11.08 12.90 24.97
N PRO A 82 11.47 12.59 26.22
CA PRO A 82 11.06 13.33 27.40
C PRO A 82 11.99 14.50 27.76
N SER A 83 11.36 15.57 28.23
CA SER A 83 11.87 16.75 28.97
C SER A 83 12.47 17.93 28.18
N PHE A 84 11.71 19.03 28.08
CA PHE A 84 12.14 20.42 28.38
C PHE A 84 10.92 21.37 28.40
N ALA A 85 10.26 21.46 29.55
CA ALA A 85 8.88 21.98 29.70
C ALA A 85 8.68 23.51 29.59
N GLY A 86 9.61 24.28 29.01
CA GLY A 86 9.50 25.75 28.93
C GLY A 86 9.45 26.36 27.52
N PHE A 87 9.94 25.67 26.50
CA PHE A 87 10.02 26.15 25.11
C PHE A 87 8.83 25.67 24.24
N LEU A 88 7.98 24.81 24.80
CA LEU A 88 7.01 24.01 24.06
C LEU A 88 5.74 24.76 23.64
N VAL A 89 5.31 25.86 24.26
CA VAL A 89 3.98 26.44 23.92
C VAL A 89 3.98 27.16 22.57
N GLY A 90 5.01 27.94 22.25
CA GLY A 90 5.14 28.62 20.95
C GLY A 90 5.51 27.66 19.81
N VAL A 91 6.36 26.67 20.09
CA VAL A 91 6.75 25.64 19.11
C VAL A 91 5.64 24.63 18.90
N LEU A 92 4.84 24.27 19.91
CA LEU A 92 3.65 23.43 19.73
C LEU A 92 2.57 24.15 18.93
N ALA A 93 2.37 25.46 19.14
CA ALA A 93 1.40 26.22 18.33
C ALA A 93 1.86 26.33 16.86
N HIS A 94 3.16 26.57 16.61
CA HIS A 94 3.69 26.59 15.25
C HIS A 94 3.69 25.20 14.61
N ALA A 95 4.06 24.15 15.34
CA ALA A 95 4.03 22.77 14.87
C ALA A 95 2.59 22.31 14.61
N ALA A 96 1.63 22.66 15.46
CA ALA A 96 0.21 22.34 15.25
C ALA A 96 -0.36 23.09 14.04
N PHE A 97 0.02 24.34 13.82
CA PHE A 97 -0.43 25.11 12.66
C PHE A 97 0.23 24.65 11.35
N VAL A 98 1.55 24.42 11.36
CA VAL A 98 2.28 23.92 10.18
C VAL A 98 1.81 22.51 9.82
N GLU A 99 1.67 21.61 10.80
CA GLU A 99 1.15 20.26 10.57
C GLU A 99 -0.31 20.28 10.14
N GLY A 100 -1.14 21.15 10.73
CA GLY A 100 -2.52 21.35 10.30
C GLY A 100 -2.63 21.77 8.84
N SER A 101 -1.83 22.76 8.41
CA SER A 101 -1.83 23.21 7.01
C SER A 101 -1.28 22.17 6.03
N LYS A 102 -0.35 21.32 6.49
CA LYS A 102 0.25 20.24 5.70
C LYS A 102 -0.69 19.05 5.59
N SER A 103 -1.36 18.69 6.68
CA SER A 103 -2.42 17.67 6.69
C SER A 103 -3.55 18.08 5.78
N ALA A 104 -4.08 19.30 5.93
CA ALA A 104 -5.17 19.79 5.09
C ALA A 104 -4.81 19.77 3.59
N ARG A 105 -3.58 20.15 3.23
CA ARG A 105 -3.08 20.05 1.84
C ARG A 105 -2.95 18.61 1.37
N ARG A 106 -2.48 17.69 2.22
CA ARG A 106 -2.42 16.25 1.90
C ARG A 106 -3.80 15.64 1.74
N ASP A 107 -4.74 15.98 2.61
CA ASP A 107 -6.12 15.50 2.56
C ASP A 107 -6.81 16.02 1.29
N GLN A 108 -6.58 17.28 0.93
CA GLN A 108 -7.06 17.84 -0.33
C GLN A 108 -6.44 17.12 -1.54
N ALA A 109 -5.12 16.95 -1.57
CA ALA A 109 -4.42 16.24 -2.65
C ALA A 109 -4.90 14.78 -2.76
N GLN A 110 -5.13 14.10 -1.64
CA GLN A 110 -5.67 12.75 -1.62
C GLN A 110 -7.11 12.73 -2.12
N ALA A 111 -7.95 13.71 -1.76
CA ALA A 111 -9.31 13.83 -2.27
C ALA A 111 -9.35 14.11 -3.78
N GLU A 112 -8.38 14.87 -4.31
CA GLU A 112 -8.19 15.09 -5.75
C GLU A 112 -7.75 13.81 -6.45
N ALA A 113 -6.76 13.10 -5.90
CA ALA A 113 -6.32 11.82 -6.44
C ALA A 113 -7.43 10.76 -6.40
N GLN A 114 -8.25 10.74 -5.34
CA GLN A 114 -9.39 9.84 -5.24
C GLN A 114 -10.49 10.17 -6.24
N ARG A 115 -10.69 11.46 -6.56
CA ARG A 115 -11.63 11.88 -7.60
C ARG A 115 -11.28 11.29 -8.96
N ALA A 116 -9.99 11.12 -9.27
CA ALA A 116 -9.55 10.47 -10.50
C ALA A 116 -10.02 9.00 -10.59
N LEU A 117 -10.29 8.33 -9.47
CA LEU A 117 -10.79 6.95 -9.44
C LEU A 117 -12.31 6.82 -9.61
N GLN A 118 -13.08 7.92 -9.57
CA GLN A 118 -14.54 7.85 -9.70
C GLN A 118 -15.03 7.09 -10.94
N PRO A 119 -14.42 7.21 -12.13
CA PRO A 119 -14.81 6.43 -13.30
C PRO A 119 -14.63 4.92 -13.13
N LEU A 120 -13.79 4.48 -12.19
CA LEU A 120 -13.52 3.06 -11.92
C LEU A 120 -14.36 2.53 -10.74
N ALA A 121 -15.13 3.37 -10.04
CA ALA A 121 -15.80 3.00 -8.79
C ALA A 121 -16.63 1.70 -8.88
N PRO A 122 -17.48 1.47 -9.90
CA PRO A 122 -18.24 0.22 -10.00
C PRO A 122 -17.34 -1.02 -10.07
N THR A 123 -16.23 -0.92 -10.80
CA THR A 123 -15.26 -1.99 -10.97
C THR A 123 -14.46 -2.26 -9.69
N LEU A 124 -14.06 -1.18 -8.99
CA LEU A 124 -13.34 -1.28 -7.72
C LEU A 124 -14.23 -1.86 -6.62
N GLU A 125 -15.50 -1.48 -6.57
CA GLU A 125 -16.47 -2.00 -5.60
C GLU A 125 -16.82 -3.48 -5.83
N ALA A 126 -16.81 -3.94 -7.09
CA ALA A 126 -17.03 -5.34 -7.44
C ALA A 126 -15.87 -6.26 -7.04
N LEU A 127 -14.66 -5.73 -6.84
CA LEU A 127 -13.48 -6.51 -6.47
C LEU A 127 -13.40 -6.70 -4.95
N SER A 128 -13.95 -7.81 -4.48
CA SER A 128 -13.91 -8.20 -3.05
C SER A 128 -12.57 -8.86 -2.67
N PRO A 129 -12.19 -8.84 -1.38
CA PRO A 129 -11.02 -9.59 -0.90
C PRO A 129 -11.09 -11.08 -1.23
N GLY A 130 -12.28 -11.72 -1.11
CA GLY A 130 -12.47 -13.13 -1.45
C GLY A 130 -12.24 -13.43 -2.94
N ALA A 131 -12.79 -12.59 -3.82
CA ALA A 131 -12.57 -12.73 -5.27
C ALA A 131 -11.09 -12.53 -5.64
N LEU A 132 -10.40 -11.58 -4.98
CA LEU A 132 -8.98 -11.38 -5.17
C LEU A 132 -8.16 -12.57 -4.64
N ALA A 133 -8.53 -13.15 -3.49
CA ALA A 133 -7.88 -14.35 -2.94
C ALA A 133 -7.91 -15.51 -3.94
N GLU A 134 -9.10 -15.81 -4.46
CA GLU A 134 -9.33 -16.88 -5.43
C GLU A 134 -8.53 -16.65 -6.71
N ALA A 135 -8.52 -15.42 -7.24
CA ALA A 135 -7.74 -15.08 -8.43
C ALA A 135 -6.22 -15.13 -8.21
N THR A 136 -5.76 -14.91 -6.97
CA THR A 136 -4.33 -14.92 -6.60
C THR A 136 -3.82 -16.33 -6.32
N ARG A 137 -4.68 -17.22 -5.80
CA ARG A 137 -4.35 -18.61 -5.43
C ARG A 137 -3.58 -19.40 -6.50
N PRO A 138 -3.97 -19.44 -7.79
CA PRO A 138 -3.25 -20.21 -8.80
C PRO A 138 -1.88 -19.64 -9.16
N LEU A 139 -1.57 -18.40 -8.75
CA LEU A 139 -0.31 -17.71 -9.02
C LEU A 139 0.73 -17.94 -7.91
N LEU A 140 0.35 -18.63 -6.84
CA LEU A 140 1.17 -18.85 -5.66
C LEU A 140 1.38 -20.35 -5.41
N PRO A 141 2.57 -20.76 -4.93
CA PRO A 141 2.82 -22.14 -4.53
C PRO A 141 2.22 -22.40 -3.15
N LEU A 142 0.89 -22.41 -3.05
CA LEU A 142 0.16 -22.62 -1.80
C LEU A 142 0.01 -24.11 -1.46
N GLY A 143 0.02 -24.41 -0.16
CA GLY A 143 -0.12 -25.78 0.36
C GLY A 143 -1.53 -26.12 0.82
N GLU A 144 -1.87 -27.42 0.84
CA GLU A 144 -3.13 -27.91 1.41
C GLU A 144 -3.07 -28.09 2.95
N ALA A 145 -1.89 -28.33 3.51
CA ALA A 145 -1.65 -28.48 4.95
C ALA A 145 -0.54 -27.51 5.41
N PRO A 146 -0.88 -26.22 5.61
CA PRO A 146 0.11 -25.19 5.90
C PRO A 146 0.64 -25.29 7.34
N ASP A 147 1.96 -25.18 7.50
CA ASP A 147 2.59 -24.90 8.80
C ASP A 147 2.52 -23.41 9.16
N TRP A 148 2.26 -22.58 8.14
CA TRP A 148 2.39 -21.13 8.20
C TRP A 148 1.16 -20.44 7.62
N ARG A 149 0.72 -19.39 8.28
CA ARG A 149 -0.29 -18.46 7.77
C ARG A 149 0.41 -17.14 7.42
N VAL A 150 0.20 -16.68 6.19
CA VAL A 150 0.65 -15.37 5.72
C VAL A 150 -0.57 -14.48 5.59
N GLU A 151 -0.68 -13.52 6.49
CA GLU A 151 -1.74 -12.52 6.46
C GLU A 151 -1.26 -11.32 5.65
N ALA A 152 -1.99 -10.95 4.60
CA ALA A 152 -1.67 -9.82 3.73
C ALA A 152 -2.67 -8.69 3.91
N ALA A 153 -2.18 -7.46 4.07
CA ALA A 153 -3.00 -6.25 4.08
C ALA A 153 -2.64 -5.37 2.87
N PRO A 154 -3.21 -5.64 1.67
CA PRO A 154 -2.91 -4.86 0.48
C PRO A 154 -3.63 -3.52 0.45
N VAL A 155 -2.90 -2.49 0.00
CA VAL A 155 -3.41 -1.19 -0.43
C VAL A 155 -3.02 -0.99 -1.88
N PHE A 156 -4.00 -0.81 -2.76
CA PHE A 156 -3.78 -0.59 -4.17
C PHE A 156 -3.70 0.90 -4.48
N VAL A 157 -2.69 1.30 -5.25
CA VAL A 157 -2.43 2.70 -5.59
C VAL A 157 -2.33 2.85 -7.10
N PHE A 158 -3.19 3.68 -7.66
CA PHE A 158 -3.13 4.09 -9.06
C PHE A 158 -2.26 5.32 -9.24
N SER A 159 -1.50 5.39 -10.34
CA SER A 159 -0.89 6.64 -10.78
C SER A 159 -1.98 7.69 -11.11
N ARG A 160 -1.63 8.97 -11.09
CA ARG A 160 -2.57 10.08 -11.36
C ARG A 160 -3.30 9.98 -12.70
N ASP A 161 -2.59 9.52 -13.72
CA ASP A 161 -3.13 9.29 -15.06
C ASP A 161 -3.78 7.91 -15.22
N LEU A 162 -3.91 7.16 -14.12
CA LEU A 162 -4.46 5.81 -14.03
C LEU A 162 -3.75 4.79 -14.94
N ARG A 163 -2.55 5.08 -15.46
CA ARG A 163 -1.85 4.15 -16.35
C ARG A 163 -1.19 3.02 -15.60
N SER A 164 -0.77 3.25 -14.36
CA SER A 164 -0.12 2.24 -13.52
C SER A 164 -0.94 1.90 -12.31
N LEU A 165 -0.87 0.64 -11.91
CA LEU A 165 -1.38 0.13 -10.65
C LEU A 165 -0.21 -0.44 -9.86
N SER A 166 -0.13 -0.10 -8.59
CA SER A 166 0.76 -0.73 -7.63
C SER A 166 -0.02 -1.28 -6.45
N VAL A 167 0.55 -2.24 -5.73
CA VAL A 167 0.05 -2.71 -4.44
C VAL A 167 1.15 -2.54 -3.41
N GLU A 168 0.82 -1.95 -2.27
CA GLU A 168 1.65 -1.95 -1.07
C GLU A 168 1.03 -2.96 -0.11
N SER A 169 1.73 -4.06 0.16
CA SER A 169 1.23 -5.12 1.01
C SER A 169 2.10 -5.27 2.25
N HIS A 170 1.49 -5.07 3.42
CA HIS A 170 2.08 -5.49 4.68
C HIS A 170 1.77 -6.97 4.90
N LEU A 171 2.80 -7.74 5.20
CA LEU A 171 2.70 -9.18 5.37
C LEU A 171 3.09 -9.55 6.79
N LEU A 172 2.24 -10.34 7.43
CA LEU A 172 2.49 -10.92 8.75
C LEU A 172 2.60 -12.43 8.60
N LEU A 173 3.66 -13.01 9.15
CA LEU A 173 3.86 -14.45 9.19
C LEU A 173 3.51 -14.98 10.58
N ARG A 174 2.70 -16.03 10.61
CA ARG A 174 2.25 -16.72 11.82
C ARG A 174 2.44 -18.22 11.65
N ARG A 175 2.71 -18.94 12.73
CA ARG A 175 2.57 -20.41 12.72
C ARG A 175 1.09 -20.78 12.64
N ALA A 176 0.76 -21.84 11.93
CA ALA A 176 -0.61 -22.35 11.87
C ALA A 176 -1.11 -22.68 13.30
N GLY A 177 -2.31 -22.21 13.63
CA GLY A 177 -2.90 -22.37 14.97
C GLY A 177 -2.34 -21.44 16.05
N ALA A 178 -1.31 -20.62 15.78
CA ALA A 178 -0.76 -19.68 16.74
C ALA A 178 -1.24 -18.23 16.48
N PRO A 179 -1.65 -17.49 17.52
CA PRO A 179 -2.07 -16.10 17.38
C PRO A 179 -0.89 -15.10 17.34
N GLU A 180 0.35 -15.58 17.45
CA GLU A 180 1.54 -14.73 17.49
C GLU A 180 2.09 -14.45 16.09
N VAL A 181 2.51 -13.20 15.85
CA VAL A 181 3.24 -12.82 14.64
C VAL A 181 4.72 -13.11 14.87
N VAL A 182 5.29 -14.00 14.07
CA VAL A 182 6.72 -14.37 14.19
C VAL A 182 7.64 -13.47 13.35
N ALA A 183 7.09 -12.85 12.30
CA ALA A 183 7.83 -11.96 11.43
C ALA A 183 6.89 -11.07 10.62
N ARG A 184 7.43 -9.95 10.12
CA ARG A 184 6.71 -8.99 9.29
C ARG A 184 7.60 -8.45 8.19
N THR A 185 7.00 -8.12 7.05
CA THR A 185 7.68 -7.42 5.96
C THR A 185 6.68 -6.55 5.20
N ALA A 186 7.18 -5.59 4.43
CA ALA A 186 6.40 -4.78 3.51
C ALA A 186 6.96 -4.95 2.11
N VAL A 187 6.07 -5.17 1.14
CA VAL A 187 6.43 -5.33 -0.25
C VAL A 187 5.53 -4.47 -1.11
N ARG A 188 6.13 -3.62 -1.95
CA ARG A 188 5.43 -2.92 -3.02
C ARG A 188 5.60 -3.70 -4.31
N ALA A 189 4.54 -3.96 -5.06
CA ALA A 189 4.65 -4.48 -6.43
C ALA A 189 3.97 -3.50 -7.39
N THR A 190 4.60 -3.24 -8.53
CA THR A 190 4.14 -2.24 -9.51
C THR A 190 3.97 -2.87 -10.88
N ALA A 191 2.81 -2.68 -11.50
CA ALA A 191 2.53 -3.18 -12.84
C ALA A 191 3.16 -2.24 -13.88
N PRO A 192 3.55 -2.77 -15.06
CA PRO A 192 3.88 -1.92 -16.20
C PRO A 192 2.72 -0.98 -16.54
N PRO A 193 2.99 0.25 -17.01
CA PRO A 193 1.93 1.18 -17.38
C PRO A 193 1.14 0.69 -18.60
N GLN A 194 -0.18 0.86 -18.55
CA GLN A 194 -1.08 0.68 -19.68
C GLN A 194 -0.86 1.78 -20.73
N PRO A 195 -1.10 1.48 -22.02
CA PRO A 195 -1.22 2.50 -23.07
C PRO A 195 -2.28 3.55 -22.69
N ALA A 196 -2.02 4.82 -23.01
CA ALA A 196 -2.90 5.92 -22.59
C ALA A 196 -4.32 5.78 -23.17
N GLU A 197 -4.41 5.19 -24.37
CA GLU A 197 -5.64 4.94 -25.12
C GLU A 197 -6.52 3.87 -24.45
N LEU A 198 -5.91 3.01 -23.61
CA LEU A 198 -6.58 1.90 -22.96
C LEU A 198 -6.93 2.17 -21.49
N VAL A 199 -6.70 3.37 -20.95
CA VAL A 199 -6.89 3.61 -19.52
C VAL A 199 -8.36 3.50 -19.09
N ALA A 200 -9.24 4.34 -19.63
CA ALA A 200 -10.65 4.34 -19.22
C ALA A 200 -11.40 3.09 -19.69
N GLY A 201 -11.12 2.63 -20.92
CA GLY A 201 -11.75 1.45 -21.50
C GLY A 201 -11.15 0.12 -21.04
N GLY A 202 -9.86 0.08 -20.71
CA GLY A 202 -9.17 -1.15 -20.35
C GLY A 202 -9.37 -1.56 -18.91
N TRP A 203 -9.37 -0.61 -17.95
CA TRP A 203 -9.62 -0.95 -16.54
C TRP A 203 -11.08 -1.31 -16.27
N ASN A 204 -12.03 -0.71 -16.99
CA ASN A 204 -13.46 -1.02 -16.88
C ASN A 204 -13.94 -2.07 -17.91
N GLY A 205 -13.12 -2.39 -18.92
CA GLY A 205 -13.46 -3.34 -19.96
C GLY A 205 -13.64 -4.76 -19.42
N ASP A 206 -14.54 -5.53 -20.03
CA ASP A 206 -14.89 -6.90 -19.63
C ASP A 206 -15.18 -7.01 -18.13
N GLU A 207 -15.99 -6.08 -17.61
CA GLU A 207 -16.34 -5.96 -16.18
C GLU A 207 -15.09 -5.76 -15.29
N GLY A 208 -14.01 -5.19 -15.82
CA GLY A 208 -12.74 -5.02 -15.14
C GLY A 208 -11.86 -6.26 -15.07
N ALA A 209 -11.95 -7.16 -16.05
CA ALA A 209 -11.12 -8.36 -16.09
C ALA A 209 -9.61 -8.03 -16.06
N VAL A 210 -9.18 -6.97 -16.76
CA VAL A 210 -7.77 -6.50 -16.75
C VAL A 210 -7.37 -6.04 -15.35
N LEU A 211 -8.22 -5.29 -14.67
CA LEU A 211 -7.98 -4.82 -13.31
C LEU A 211 -7.84 -6.00 -12.33
N ARG A 212 -8.80 -6.95 -12.36
CA ARG A 212 -8.76 -8.14 -11.50
C ARG A 212 -7.49 -8.97 -11.69
N ARG A 213 -7.13 -9.29 -12.95
CA ARG A 213 -5.91 -10.05 -13.26
C ARG A 213 -4.66 -9.29 -12.81
N THR A 214 -4.61 -7.98 -13.03
CA THR A 214 -3.47 -7.16 -12.64
C THR A 214 -3.33 -7.11 -11.12
N ALA A 215 -4.43 -6.86 -10.38
CA ALA A 215 -4.44 -6.83 -8.93
C ALA A 215 -4.02 -8.18 -8.32
N ALA A 216 -4.53 -9.30 -8.85
CA ALA A 216 -4.16 -10.65 -8.42
C ALA A 216 -2.67 -10.94 -8.66
N ARG A 217 -2.15 -10.59 -9.85
CA ARG A 217 -0.72 -10.74 -10.16
C ARG A 217 0.16 -9.91 -9.24
N LEU A 218 -0.21 -8.65 -9.00
CA LEU A 218 0.54 -7.77 -8.10
C LEU A 218 0.56 -8.30 -6.67
N LEU A 219 -0.59 -8.76 -6.18
CA LEU A 219 -0.67 -9.38 -4.86
C LEU A 219 0.18 -10.66 -4.79
N ALA A 220 0.11 -11.52 -5.81
CA ALA A 220 0.93 -12.73 -5.88
C ALA A 220 2.43 -12.40 -5.87
N GLN A 221 2.86 -11.40 -6.65
CA GLN A 221 4.25 -10.91 -6.65
C GLN A 221 4.67 -10.39 -5.29
N ALA A 222 3.83 -9.56 -4.65
CA ALA A 222 4.11 -9.00 -3.32
C ALA A 222 4.21 -10.09 -2.25
N VAL A 223 3.24 -11.00 -2.18
CA VAL A 223 3.21 -12.11 -1.22
C VAL A 223 4.37 -13.08 -1.46
N GLY A 224 4.58 -13.54 -2.70
CA GLY A 224 5.67 -14.47 -3.02
C GLY A 224 7.05 -13.88 -2.71
N THR A 225 7.26 -12.59 -3.03
CA THR A 225 8.48 -11.86 -2.67
C THR A 225 8.62 -11.75 -1.15
N GLY A 226 7.54 -11.40 -0.45
CA GLY A 226 7.57 -11.27 1.00
C GLY A 226 7.90 -12.57 1.72
N VAL A 227 7.27 -13.69 1.32
CA VAL A 227 7.54 -15.02 1.89
C VAL A 227 9.00 -15.41 1.69
N ARG A 228 9.55 -15.22 0.49
CA ARG A 228 10.98 -15.45 0.20
C ARG A 228 11.89 -14.58 1.08
N SER A 229 11.55 -13.31 1.26
CA SER A 229 12.31 -12.41 2.13
C SER A 229 12.27 -12.84 3.59
N LEU A 230 11.10 -13.24 4.10
CA LEU A 230 10.94 -13.75 5.47
C LEU A 230 11.69 -15.07 5.67
N GLY A 231 11.81 -15.85 4.58
CA GLY A 231 12.68 -17.02 4.44
C GLY A 231 14.18 -16.72 4.51
N GLY A 232 14.58 -15.45 4.49
CA GLY A 232 15.98 -15.02 4.54
C GLY A 232 16.70 -15.12 3.19
N GLU A 233 15.98 -15.23 2.08
CA GLU A 233 16.58 -15.40 0.75
C GLU A 233 17.49 -14.23 0.35
N TRP A 234 17.12 -13.00 0.70
CA TRP A 234 17.92 -11.82 0.41
C TRP A 234 18.49 -11.20 1.68
N GLN A 235 19.82 -11.12 1.73
CA GLN A 235 20.52 -10.40 2.79
C GLN A 235 20.56 -8.89 2.51
N PRO A 236 20.41 -8.05 3.53
CA PRO A 236 20.62 -6.62 3.41
C PRO A 236 22.11 -6.28 3.16
N GLY A 237 22.39 -5.09 2.63
CA GLY A 237 23.74 -4.53 2.59
C GLY A 237 24.52 -4.71 1.29
N GLY A 238 23.86 -5.08 0.19
CA GLY A 238 24.49 -5.11 -1.14
C GLY A 238 24.65 -3.71 -1.77
N PRO A 239 25.35 -3.62 -2.92
CA PRO A 239 25.59 -2.36 -3.61
C PRO A 239 24.28 -1.72 -4.05
N GLN A 240 24.19 -0.40 -3.87
CA GLN A 240 23.06 0.40 -4.31
C GLN A 240 23.37 1.11 -5.63
N ARG A 241 22.35 1.21 -6.50
CA ARG A 241 22.41 1.97 -7.74
C ARG A 241 21.09 2.70 -8.00
N THR A 242 21.17 3.78 -8.77
CA THR A 242 20.00 4.48 -9.26
C THR A 242 19.38 3.67 -10.40
N VAL A 243 18.09 3.34 -10.27
CA VAL A 243 17.30 2.63 -11.26
C VAL A 243 16.20 3.55 -11.75
N ARG A 244 15.92 3.51 -13.05
CA ARG A 244 14.76 4.14 -13.67
C ARG A 244 13.80 3.04 -14.14
N TYR A 245 12.52 3.19 -13.89
CA TYR A 245 11.50 2.24 -14.33
C TYR A 245 10.23 2.97 -14.77
N PRO A 246 9.47 2.41 -15.72
CA PRO A 246 8.26 3.03 -16.22
C PRO A 246 7.17 3.04 -15.14
N TYR A 247 6.51 4.18 -14.96
CA TYR A 247 5.43 4.35 -13.98
C TYR A 247 4.53 5.53 -14.36
N GLY A 248 3.22 5.30 -14.35
CA GLY A 248 2.24 6.20 -14.95
C GLY A 248 2.59 6.50 -16.41
N GLY A 249 2.59 7.77 -16.78
CA GLY A 249 2.97 8.26 -18.10
C GLY A 249 4.45 8.62 -18.24
N GLY A 250 5.28 8.37 -17.23
CA GLY A 250 6.69 8.72 -17.21
C GLY A 250 7.59 7.62 -16.65
N GLU A 251 8.71 8.05 -16.07
CA GLU A 251 9.66 7.18 -15.37
C GLU A 251 9.76 7.60 -13.91
N ARG A 252 9.89 6.62 -13.02
CA ARG A 252 10.27 6.83 -11.62
C ARG A 252 11.73 6.46 -11.43
N ILE A 253 12.43 7.24 -10.61
CA ILE A 253 13.85 7.07 -10.35
C ILE A 253 14.03 6.79 -8.86
N ASP A 254 14.55 5.62 -8.53
CA ASP A 254 14.83 5.22 -7.14
C ASP A 254 16.28 4.75 -6.98
N ARG A 255 16.87 5.06 -5.82
CA ARG A 255 18.16 4.48 -5.42
C ARG A 255 17.90 3.19 -4.63
N VAL A 256 18.31 2.07 -5.21
CA VAL A 256 17.93 0.74 -4.71
C VAL A 256 19.10 -0.24 -4.73
N GLN A 257 19.06 -1.24 -3.87
CA GLN A 257 19.84 -2.47 -4.01
C GLN A 257 19.05 -3.42 -4.91
N VAL A 258 19.60 -3.81 -6.06
CA VAL A 258 18.94 -4.81 -6.93
C VAL A 258 19.25 -6.20 -6.40
N LEU A 259 18.20 -6.97 -6.09
CA LEU A 259 18.30 -8.29 -5.47
C LEU A 259 18.17 -9.41 -6.49
N GLU A 260 17.23 -9.26 -7.44
CA GLU A 260 16.96 -10.23 -8.48
C GLU A 260 16.44 -9.50 -9.73
N VAL A 261 16.87 -9.94 -10.91
CA VAL A 261 16.37 -9.44 -12.20
C VAL A 261 15.72 -10.59 -12.94
N ARG A 262 14.46 -10.41 -13.32
CA ARG A 262 13.66 -11.35 -14.11
C ARG A 262 13.38 -10.75 -15.49
N CYS A 263 12.59 -11.48 -16.27
CA CYS A 263 12.26 -11.09 -17.63
C CYS A 263 11.42 -9.79 -17.70
N GLU A 264 10.39 -9.69 -16.85
CA GLU A 264 9.45 -8.56 -16.86
C GLU A 264 9.64 -7.58 -15.71
N ASP A 265 10.27 -8.04 -14.63
CA ASP A 265 10.40 -7.30 -13.39
C ASP A 265 11.77 -7.48 -12.73
N ALA A 266 12.03 -6.64 -11.73
CA ALA A 266 13.15 -6.81 -10.83
C ALA A 266 12.67 -6.68 -9.39
N ILE A 267 13.27 -7.49 -8.52
CA ILE A 267 13.12 -7.35 -7.07
C ILE A 267 14.26 -6.48 -6.57
N VAL A 268 13.89 -5.40 -5.91
CA VAL A 268 14.83 -4.42 -5.38
C VAL A 268 14.50 -4.11 -3.93
N ARG A 269 15.48 -3.58 -3.20
CA ARG A 269 15.31 -3.03 -1.84
C ARG A 269 15.64 -1.55 -1.88
N HIS A 270 14.71 -0.71 -1.42
CA HIS A 270 14.96 0.73 -1.37
C HIS A 270 15.71 1.13 -0.10
N LEU A 271 16.03 2.42 0.04
CA LEU A 271 16.88 2.95 1.11
C LEU A 271 16.35 2.71 2.53
N ARG A 272 15.04 2.56 2.73
CA ARG A 272 14.46 2.30 4.05
C ARG A 272 14.32 0.82 4.37
N GLY A 273 14.73 -0.04 3.43
CA GLY A 273 14.80 -1.47 3.65
C GLY A 273 13.58 -2.26 3.16
N ASP A 274 12.48 -1.62 2.73
CA ASP A 274 11.35 -2.39 2.16
C ASP A 274 11.67 -2.90 0.76
N LEU A 275 10.94 -3.94 0.37
CA LEU A 275 11.09 -4.58 -0.93
C LEU A 275 10.15 -3.97 -1.95
N MET A 276 10.62 -3.91 -3.19
CA MET A 276 9.84 -3.49 -4.34
C MET A 276 10.00 -4.49 -5.48
N VAL A 277 8.90 -4.82 -6.14
CA VAL A 277 8.86 -5.48 -7.45
C VAL A 277 8.51 -4.38 -8.45
N ILE A 278 9.47 -4.04 -9.31
CA ILE A 278 9.32 -2.95 -10.29
C ILE A 278 9.37 -3.50 -11.71
N PRO A 279 8.64 -2.90 -12.67
CA PRO A 279 8.80 -3.23 -14.08
C PRO A 279 10.26 -3.04 -14.50
N TRP A 280 10.83 -4.04 -15.15
CA TRP A 280 12.23 -4.01 -15.55
C TRP A 280 12.33 -4.21 -17.05
N ARG A 281 13.00 -3.27 -17.72
CA ARG A 281 13.40 -3.42 -19.12
C ARG A 281 14.92 -3.45 -19.14
N ASP A 282 15.48 -4.64 -19.23
CA ASP A 282 16.90 -4.78 -19.50
C ASP A 282 17.13 -4.78 -21.02
N PRO A 283 17.64 -3.70 -21.62
CA PRO A 283 17.93 -3.70 -23.05
C PRO A 283 18.95 -4.78 -23.42
N ALA A 284 19.84 -5.18 -22.50
CA ALA A 284 20.83 -6.22 -22.74
C ALA A 284 20.25 -7.65 -22.70
N ARG A 285 19.07 -7.85 -22.09
CA ARG A 285 18.38 -9.16 -22.01
C ARG A 285 17.10 -9.24 -22.83
N ALA A 286 16.73 -8.18 -23.55
CA ALA A 286 15.53 -8.15 -24.38
C ALA A 286 15.44 -9.31 -25.38
N GLY A 287 16.58 -9.84 -25.86
CA GLY A 287 16.64 -10.99 -26.76
C GLY A 287 16.53 -12.37 -26.08
N THR A 288 16.82 -12.49 -24.78
CA THR A 288 16.78 -13.77 -24.04
C THR A 288 15.48 -14.00 -23.30
N CYS A 289 14.68 -12.94 -23.12
CA CYS A 289 13.38 -12.99 -22.44
C CYS A 289 12.22 -13.31 -23.40
N ALA A 290 12.51 -13.61 -24.67
CA ALA A 290 11.51 -14.03 -25.65
C ALA A 290 11.10 -15.49 -25.40
N ALA A 291 9.78 -15.69 -25.30
CA ALA A 291 9.05 -16.97 -25.24
C ALA A 291 9.05 -17.73 -23.89
N ALA A 292 8.25 -17.25 -22.94
CA ALA A 292 7.36 -18.16 -22.22
C ALA A 292 5.97 -18.05 -22.90
N PRO A 293 5.42 -19.12 -23.48
CA PRO A 293 4.12 -19.08 -24.12
C PRO A 293 3.00 -18.95 -23.07
N GLY A 294 2.19 -17.89 -23.19
CA GLY A 294 0.85 -17.79 -22.59
C GLY A 294 0.80 -17.30 -21.15
N SER A 295 0.55 -15.99 -21.00
CA SER A 295 -0.13 -15.39 -19.84
C SER A 295 -1.37 -14.64 -20.32
#